data_AF-A0A975RKV8-F1
#
_entry.id   AF-A0A975RKV8-F1
#
_cell.length_a   1.000
_cell.length_b   1.000
_cell.length_c   1.000
_cell.angle_alpha   90.00
_cell.angle_beta   90.00
_cell.angle_gamma   90.00
#
_symmetry.space_group_name_H-M   'P 1'
#
loop_
_entity.id
_entity.type
_entity.pdbx_description
1 polymer ?
#
loop_
_entity_poly.entity_id
_entity_poly.type
_entity_poly.pdbx_seq_one_letter_code
_entity_poly.pdbx_strand_id
1 'polypeptide(L)'
;MISSASGSIIFIGATASRRGAARAAAFASAKAGQRVLAESLARAYGPLGVHVSVIVIDGIVDEPLMRARFSDKPDSFFVKPDDISDIAMMLTRQRRSAWSFELEARPFGEAW
;
A
#
# COMPACT_ATOMS: atom_id res chain seq x y z
N MET A 1 -16.25 14.12 -3.90
CA MET A 1 -15.03 13.82 -4.67
C MET A 1 -15.20 14.11 -6.16
N ILE A 2 -16.09 13.40 -6.86
CA ILE A 2 -16.29 13.61 -8.32
C ILE A 2 -16.86 15.01 -8.61
N SER A 3 -17.93 15.41 -7.93
CA SER A 3 -18.52 16.76 -8.09
C SER A 3 -17.57 17.89 -7.71
N SER A 4 -16.67 17.65 -6.76
CA SER A 4 -15.63 18.60 -6.32
C SER A 4 -14.35 18.53 -7.15
N ALA A 5 -14.29 17.63 -8.13
CA ALA A 5 -13.10 17.24 -8.90
C ALA A 5 -11.85 17.10 -8.01
N SER A 6 -12.00 16.53 -6.80
CA SER A 6 -10.94 16.47 -5.80
C SER A 6 -11.13 15.29 -4.85
N GLY A 7 -10.03 14.67 -4.44
CA GLY A 7 -10.04 13.58 -3.47
C GLY A 7 -8.93 12.57 -3.72
N SER A 8 -8.74 11.68 -2.75
CA SER A 8 -7.76 10.60 -2.83
C SER A 8 -8.38 9.29 -2.37
N ILE A 9 -8.08 8.20 -3.08
CA ILE A 9 -8.41 6.82 -2.70
C ILE A 9 -7.09 6.07 -2.60
N ILE A 10 -6.75 5.60 -1.40
CA ILE A 10 -5.51 4.88 -1.15
C ILE A 10 -5.84 3.42 -0.83
N PHE A 11 -5.29 2.51 -1.62
CA PHE A 11 -5.38 1.07 -1.38
C PHE A 11 -4.16 0.61 -0.58
N ILE A 12 -4.38 -0.17 0.48
CA ILE A 12 -3.31 -0.84 1.20
C ILE A 12 -3.10 -2.23 0.63
N GLY A 13 -2.07 -2.35 -0.22
CA GLY A 13 -1.60 -3.58 -0.83
C GLY A 13 -0.65 -4.38 0.07
N ALA A 14 -0.07 -5.41 -0.51
CA ALA A 14 1.01 -6.20 0.10
C ALA A 14 1.95 -6.68 -1.00
N THR A 15 3.10 -7.26 -0.68
CA THR A 15 3.97 -7.97 -1.65
C THR A 15 3.17 -8.90 -2.56
N ALA A 16 2.15 -9.53 -1.98
CA ALA A 16 1.22 -10.45 -2.64
C ALA A 16 0.39 -9.82 -3.77
N SER A 17 0.31 -8.49 -3.83
CA SER A 17 -0.30 -7.74 -4.93
C SER A 17 0.47 -7.86 -6.25
N ARG A 18 1.77 -8.17 -6.19
CA ARG A 18 2.65 -8.27 -7.37
C ARG A 18 3.11 -9.69 -7.67
N ARG A 19 3.28 -10.55 -6.65
CA ARG A 19 3.76 -11.92 -6.81
C ARG A 19 3.10 -12.90 -5.85
N GLY A 20 2.96 -14.15 -6.27
CA GLY A 20 2.50 -15.24 -5.41
C GLY A 20 3.60 -15.74 -4.46
N ALA A 21 3.20 -16.45 -3.41
CA ALA A 21 4.08 -17.22 -2.54
C ALA A 21 3.45 -18.58 -2.25
N ALA A 22 4.29 -19.59 -1.94
CA ALA A 22 3.80 -20.89 -1.51
C ALA A 22 2.84 -20.72 -0.32
N ARG A 23 1.71 -21.43 -0.35
CA ARG A 23 0.64 -21.37 0.68
C ARG A 23 -0.10 -20.03 0.79
N ALA A 24 0.06 -19.11 -0.16
CA ALA A 24 -0.61 -17.80 -0.17
C ALA A 24 -1.63 -17.62 -1.31
N ALA A 25 -2.08 -18.69 -1.97
CA ALA A 25 -2.88 -18.61 -3.21
C ALA A 25 -4.11 -17.70 -3.10
N ALA A 26 -4.96 -17.90 -2.07
CA ALA A 26 -6.15 -17.09 -1.85
C ALA A 26 -5.84 -15.63 -1.46
N PHE A 27 -4.77 -15.42 -0.68
CA PHE A 27 -4.35 -14.08 -0.27
C PHE A 27 -3.76 -13.29 -1.44
N ALA A 28 -2.89 -13.92 -2.22
CA ALA A 28 -2.26 -13.31 -3.39
C ALA A 28 -3.28 -13.02 -4.49
N SER A 29 -4.24 -13.93 -4.76
CA SER A 29 -5.29 -13.66 -5.75
C SER A 29 -6.16 -12.45 -5.35
N ALA A 30 -6.55 -12.36 -4.07
CA ALA A 30 -7.31 -11.22 -3.56
C ALA A 30 -6.50 -9.91 -3.65
N LYS A 31 -5.22 -9.93 -3.25
CA LYS A 31 -4.35 -8.73 -3.28
C LYS A 31 -3.97 -8.29 -4.70
N ALA A 32 -3.81 -9.22 -5.63
CA ALA A 32 -3.63 -8.92 -7.04
C ALA A 32 -4.91 -8.31 -7.63
N GLY A 33 -6.07 -8.90 -7.35
CA GLY A 33 -7.37 -8.37 -7.76
C GLY A 33 -7.63 -6.95 -7.22
N GLN A 34 -7.28 -6.70 -5.95
CA GLN A 34 -7.34 -5.36 -5.34
C GLN A 34 -6.48 -4.34 -6.09
N ARG A 35 -5.25 -4.73 -6.47
CA ARG A 35 -4.33 -3.86 -7.23
C ARG A 35 -4.89 -3.54 -8.62
N VAL A 36 -5.42 -4.54 -9.32
CA VAL A 36 -6.06 -4.36 -10.65
C VAL A 36 -7.31 -3.49 -10.56
N LEU A 37 -8.09 -3.62 -9.48
CA LEU A 37 -9.20 -2.71 -9.21
C LEU A 37 -8.71 -1.27 -9.03
N ALA A 38 -7.66 -1.04 -8.24
CA ALA A 38 -7.08 0.29 -8.06
C ALA A 38 -6.61 0.90 -9.39
N GLU A 39 -5.97 0.12 -10.27
CA GLU A 39 -5.57 0.56 -11.61
C GLU A 39 -6.76 0.97 -12.49
N SER A 40 -7.86 0.21 -12.40
CA SER A 40 -9.10 0.51 -13.13
C SER A 40 -9.73 1.81 -12.64
N LEU A 41 -9.81 2.00 -11.31
CA LEU A 41 -10.34 3.22 -10.71
C LEU A 41 -9.45 4.44 -10.99
N ALA A 42 -8.12 4.27 -11.00
CA ALA A 42 -7.19 5.33 -11.37
C ALA A 42 -7.43 5.84 -12.80
N ARG A 43 -7.69 4.93 -13.75
CA ARG A 43 -8.01 5.28 -15.14
C ARG A 43 -9.38 5.93 -15.28
N ALA A 44 -10.37 5.42 -14.54
CA ALA A 44 -11.74 5.94 -14.59
C ALA A 44 -11.87 7.33 -13.94
N TYR A 45 -11.19 7.56 -12.81
CA TYR A 45 -11.43 8.73 -11.96
C TYR A 45 -10.26 9.72 -11.90
N GLY A 46 -9.06 9.34 -12.35
CA GLY A 46 -7.93 10.25 -12.53
C GLY A 46 -8.29 11.47 -13.39
N PRO A 47 -8.90 11.30 -14.59
CA PRO A 47 -9.37 12.42 -15.41
C PRO A 47 -10.44 13.29 -14.74
N LEU A 48 -11.15 12.76 -13.73
CA LEU A 48 -12.16 13.47 -12.94
C LEU A 48 -11.57 14.14 -11.69
N GLY A 49 -10.25 14.16 -11.53
CA GLY A 49 -9.57 14.84 -10.42
C GLY A 49 -9.48 14.03 -9.12
N VAL A 50 -9.68 12.71 -9.18
CA VAL A 50 -9.48 11.82 -8.02
C VAL A 50 -8.14 11.09 -8.14
N HIS A 51 -7.26 11.28 -7.14
CA HIS A 51 -5.99 10.57 -7.05
C HIS A 51 -6.25 9.14 -6.53
N VAL A 52 -5.91 8.11 -7.30
CA VAL A 52 -5.98 6.72 -6.83
C VAL A 52 -4.58 6.14 -6.77
N SER A 53 -4.20 5.60 -5.61
CA SER A 53 -2.85 5.08 -5.36
C SER A 53 -2.89 3.80 -4.53
N VAL A 54 -1.77 3.07 -4.54
CA VAL A 54 -1.56 1.83 -3.78
C VAL A 54 -0.29 1.96 -2.94
N ILE A 55 -0.39 1.67 -1.64
CA ILE A 55 0.77 1.47 -0.77
C ILE A 55 0.98 -0.03 -0.66
N VAL A 56 2.06 -0.54 -1.24
CA VAL A 56 2.49 -1.93 -1.10
C VAL A 56 3.32 -2.04 0.17
N ILE A 57 2.80 -2.73 1.19
CA ILE A 57 3.60 -3.08 2.36
C ILE A 57 4.36 -4.36 2.04
N ASP A 58 5.67 -4.24 1.87
CA ASP A 58 6.57 -5.37 1.68
C ASP A 58 7.36 -5.63 2.97
N GLY A 59 6.67 -6.27 3.92
CA GLY A 59 7.16 -6.55 5.26
C GLY A 59 6.03 -6.85 6.24
N ILE A 60 6.38 -6.99 7.51
CA ILE A 60 5.42 -7.21 8.60
C ILE A 60 5.16 -5.88 9.33
N VAL A 61 3.90 -5.48 9.45
CA VAL A 61 3.52 -4.28 10.19
C VAL A 61 3.66 -4.52 11.70
N ASP A 62 4.18 -3.52 12.41
CA ASP A 62 4.41 -3.52 13.85
C ASP A 62 3.11 -3.40 14.66
N GLU A 63 2.29 -4.45 14.61
CA GLU A 63 1.07 -4.57 15.41
C GLU A 63 1.27 -5.53 16.59
N PRO A 64 0.56 -5.36 17.72
CA PRO A 64 0.77 -6.19 18.93
C PRO A 64 0.77 -7.70 18.68
N LEU A 65 -0.16 -8.19 17.83
CA LEU A 65 -0.25 -9.59 17.45
C LEU A 65 0.98 -10.06 16.65
N MET A 66 1.47 -9.23 15.72
CA MET A 66 2.64 -9.56 14.91
C MET A 66 3.91 -9.48 15.76
N ARG A 67 4.02 -8.49 16.64
CA ARG A 67 5.13 -8.36 17.58
C ARG A 67 5.21 -9.56 18.54
N ALA A 68 4.08 -10.05 19.03
CA ALA A 68 4.03 -11.26 19.85
C ALA A 68 4.41 -12.51 19.05
N ARG A 69 3.95 -12.62 17.79
CA ARG A 69 4.24 -13.74 16.89
C ARG A 69 5.72 -13.80 16.47
N PHE A 70 6.37 -12.63 16.34
CA PHE A 70 7.76 -12.47 15.91
C PHE A 70 8.60 -11.84 17.03
N SER A 71 8.48 -12.36 18.25
CA SER A 71 9.08 -11.79 19.45
C SER A 71 10.61 -11.85 19.48
N ASP A 72 11.22 -12.73 18.67
CA ASP A 72 12.66 -12.85 18.48
C ASP A 72 13.23 -11.81 17.49
N LYS A 73 12.37 -11.11 16.75
CA LYS A 73 12.81 -10.21 15.68
C LYS A 73 13.18 -8.83 16.21
N PRO A 74 14.28 -8.23 15.70
CA PRO A 74 14.67 -6.88 16.05
C PRO A 74 13.65 -5.88 15.51
N ASP A 75 13.71 -4.65 16.03
CA ASP A 75 12.78 -3.60 15.62
C ASP A 75 12.82 -3.29 14.11
N SER A 76 14.00 -3.40 13.51
CA SER A 76 14.25 -3.21 12.08
C SER A 76 13.58 -4.24 11.16
N PHE A 77 13.00 -5.31 11.71
CA PHE A 77 12.21 -6.29 10.96
C PHE A 77 10.80 -5.78 10.63
N PHE A 78 10.28 -4.80 11.38
CA PHE A 78 8.90 -4.37 11.29
C PHE A 78 8.76 -3.04 10.57
N VAL A 79 7.70 -2.90 9.78
CA VAL A 79 7.26 -1.62 9.21
C VAL A 79 6.42 -0.91 10.25
N LYS A 80 6.70 0.37 10.53
CA LYS A 80 5.94 1.13 11.52
C LYS A 80 4.61 1.64 10.95
N PRO A 81 3.49 1.49 11.68
CA PRO A 81 2.20 2.07 11.29
C PRO A 81 2.26 3.59 11.05
N ASP A 82 3.04 4.31 11.87
CA ASP A 82 3.20 5.75 11.74
C ASP A 82 3.91 6.13 10.42
N ASP A 83 4.97 5.39 10.05
CA ASP A 83 5.68 5.61 8.78
C ASP A 83 4.79 5.30 7.56
N ILE A 84 3.93 4.28 7.65
CA ILE A 84 2.92 3.98 6.61
C ILE A 84 1.91 5.13 6.52
N SER A 85 1.53 5.71 7.65
CA SER A 85 0.59 6.83 7.72
C SER A 85 1.18 8.10 7.12
N ASP A 86 2.48 8.35 7.29
CA ASP A 86 3.18 9.45 6.63
C ASP A 86 3.21 9.32 5.11
N ILE A 87 3.42 8.09 4.59
CA ILE A 87 3.30 7.80 3.15
C ILE A 87 1.88 8.10 2.66
N ALA A 88 0.86 7.65 3.40
CA ALA A 88 -0.53 7.92 3.04
C ALA A 88 -0.84 9.42 3.04
N MET A 89 -0.39 10.16 4.07
CA MET A 89 -0.56 11.61 4.16
C MET A 89 0.11 12.33 2.99
N MET A 90 1.33 11.93 2.63
CA MET A 90 2.05 12.47 1.48
C MET A 90 1.26 12.26 0.17
N LEU A 91 0.72 11.07 -0.07
CA LEU A 91 -0.09 10.76 -1.26
C LEU A 91 -1.34 11.64 -1.36
N THR A 92 -1.99 11.98 -0.24
CA THR A 92 -3.16 12.88 -0.25
C THR A 92 -2.80 14.33 -0.60
N ARG A 93 -1.54 14.72 -0.45
CA ARG A 93 -1.05 16.10 -0.66
C ARG A 93 -0.29 16.29 -1.97
N GLN A 94 -0.09 15.24 -2.77
CA GLN A 94 0.63 15.33 -4.03
C GLN A 94 -0.08 16.27 -5.03
N ARG A 95 0.72 17.11 -5.69
CA ARG A 95 0.24 17.94 -6.80
C ARG A 95 -0.07 17.05 -8.01
N ARG A 96 -1.14 17.39 -8.73
CA ARG A 96 -1.67 16.61 -9.87
C ARG A 96 -0.64 16.34 -10.97
N SER A 97 0.38 17.19 -11.10
CA SER A 97 1.44 17.04 -12.10
C SER A 97 2.33 15.82 -11.86
N ALA A 98 2.29 15.21 -10.67
CA ALA A 98 3.18 14.12 -10.28
C ALA A 98 2.49 13.13 -9.31
N TRP A 99 1.27 12.71 -9.65
CA TRP A 99 0.58 11.68 -8.89
C TRP A 99 1.27 10.32 -9.00
N SER A 100 1.58 9.73 -7.85
CA SER A 100 2.16 8.40 -7.73
C SER A 100 1.06 7.36 -7.65
N PHE A 101 1.04 6.42 -8.60
CA PHE A 101 0.11 5.31 -8.53
C PHE A 101 0.51 4.27 -7.47
N GLU A 102 1.80 4.00 -7.27
CA GLU A 102 2.25 2.94 -6.38
C GLU A 102 3.50 3.37 -5.61
N LEU A 103 3.50 3.12 -4.30
CA LEU A 103 4.65 3.29 -3.42
C LEU A 103 4.82 2.03 -2.57
N GLU A 104 6.05 1.74 -2.19
CA GLU A 104 6.38 0.55 -1.40
C GLU A 104 6.94 0.96 -0.04
N ALA A 105 6.36 0.40 1.03
CA ALA A 105 6.85 0.54 2.39
C ALA A 105 7.55 -0.76 2.79
N ARG A 106 8.83 -0.66 3.14
CA ARG A 106 9.69 -1.79 3.54
C ARG A 106 10.32 -1.50 4.90
N PRO A 107 10.54 -2.51 5.74
CA PRO A 107 11.31 -2.33 6.95
C PRO A 107 12.81 -2.26 6.59
N PHE A 108 13.60 -1.59 7.44
CA PHE A 108 15.03 -1.40 7.18
C PHE A 108 15.81 -2.72 7.05
N GLY A 109 15.39 -3.77 7.76
CA GLY A 109 16.05 -5.07 7.80
C GLY A 109 15.73 -6.00 6.62
N GLU A 110 14.86 -5.61 5.68
CA GLU A 110 14.51 -6.45 4.53
C GLU A 110 15.62 -6.46 3.47
N ALA A 111 16.07 -7.63 3.04
CA ALA A 111 17.02 -7.78 1.94
C ALA A 111 16.35 -7.55 0.57
N TRP A 112 17.11 -7.05 -0.42
CA TRP A 112 16.62 -6.78 -1.77
C TRP A 112 16.71 -8.01 -2.67
#